data_AF-A0A8S2QHT1-F1
#
_entry.id   AF-A0A8S2QHT1-F1
#
_cell.length_a   1.000
_cell.length_b   1.000
_cell.length_c   1.000
_cell.angle_alpha   90.00
_cell.angle_beta   90.00
_cell.angle_gamma   90.00
#
_symmetry.space_group_name_H-M   'P 1'
#
loop_
_entity.id
_entity.type
_entity.pdbx_description
1 polymer ?
#
loop_
_entity_poly.entity_id
_entity_poly.type
_entity_poly.pdbx_seq_one_letter_code
_entity_poly.pdbx_strand_id
1 'polypeptide(L)' 'MSKDQNPYLTANPFSKLFHSWISSLLSLRRKRPLEYSDRFDVLPDDQSEPWIDRLE' A
#
# COMPACT_ATOMS: atom_id res chain seq x y z
N MET A 1 -1.71 18.40 0.12
CA MET A 1 -1.38 17.40 1.16
C MET A 1 -1.11 16.10 0.43
N SER A 2 0.15 15.66 0.41
CA SER A 2 0.56 14.49 -0.39
C SER A 2 -0.13 13.25 0.18
N LYS A 3 -0.93 12.56 -0.63
CA LYS A 3 -1.46 11.23 -0.32
C LYS A 3 -0.31 10.32 0.08
N ASP A 4 -0.50 9.55 1.15
CA ASP A 4 0.50 8.63 1.68
C ASP A 4 0.83 7.55 0.64
N GLN A 5 1.89 7.81 -0.12
CA GLN A 5 2.42 6.91 -1.12
C GLN A 5 2.69 5.54 -0.49
N ASN A 6 2.24 4.48 -1.15
CA ASN A 6 2.33 3.12 -0.62
C ASN A 6 3.79 2.80 -0.25
N PRO A 7 4.09 2.45 1.02
CA PRO A 7 5.46 2.21 1.49
C PRO A 7 6.12 1.02 0.77
N TYR A 8 5.34 0.17 0.09
CA TYR A 8 5.87 -0.83 -0.82
C TYR A 8 6.70 -0.19 -1.95
N LEU A 9 6.33 0.98 -2.47
CA LEU A 9 7.04 1.63 -3.59
C LEU A 9 8.46 2.07 -3.22
N THR A 10 8.67 2.49 -1.97
CA THR A 10 9.98 2.96 -1.46
C THR A 10 10.72 1.90 -0.65
N ALA A 11 10.09 0.75 -0.35
CA ALA A 11 10.71 -0.33 0.39
C ALA A 11 11.85 -1.00 -0.40
N ASN A 12 12.95 -1.30 0.32
CA ASN A 12 14.03 -2.11 -0.24
C ASN A 12 13.55 -3.56 -0.52
N PRO A 13 14.26 -4.31 -1.38
CA PRO A 13 13.83 -5.66 -1.79
C PRO A 13 13.63 -6.63 -0.63
N PHE A 14 14.47 -6.57 0.41
CA PHE A 14 14.31 -7.41 1.61
C PHE A 14 13.04 -7.07 2.38
N SER A 15 12.71 -5.78 2.55
CA SER A 15 11.49 -5.32 3.21
C SER A 15 10.24 -5.69 2.43
N LYS A 16 10.32 -5.68 1.08
CA LYS A 16 9.25 -6.21 0.22
C LYS A 16 9.05 -7.71 0.44
N LEU A 17 10.13 -8.49 0.41
CA LEU A 17 10.08 -9.95 0.57
C LEU A 17 9.49 -10.37 1.92
N PHE A 18 9.95 -9.76 3.01
CA PHE A 18 9.48 -10.05 4.36
C PHE A 18 8.22 -9.27 4.76
N HIS A 19 7.65 -8.46 3.86
CA HIS A 19 6.47 -7.64 4.11
C HIS A 19 6.59 -6.73 5.35
N SER A 20 7.81 -6.33 5.71
CA SER A 20 8.10 -5.56 6.93
C SER A 20 7.39 -4.21 6.96
N TRP A 21 7.06 -3.65 5.79
CA TRP A 21 6.29 -2.42 5.64
C TRP A 21 4.87 -2.50 6.24
N ILE A 22 4.27 -3.70 6.32
CA ILE A 22 2.95 -3.92 6.95
C ILE A 22 3.00 -3.71 8.48
N SER A 23 4.18 -3.87 9.09
CA SER A 23 4.36 -3.72 10.54
C SER A 23 3.84 -2.38 11.07
N SER A 24 3.98 -1.30 10.29
CA SER A 24 3.48 0.03 10.63
C SER A 24 1.95 0.06 10.79
N LEU A 25 1.21 -0.60 9.89
CA LEU A 25 -0.25 -0.73 9.96
C LEU A 25 -0.67 -1.58 11.17
N LEU A 26 0.03 -2.68 11.44
CA LEU A 26 -0.24 -3.53 12.60
C LEU A 26 0.02 -2.80 13.93
N SER A 27 1.04 -1.94 13.96
CA SER A 27 1.32 -1.06 15.10
C SER A 27 0.21 -0.01 15.29
N LEU A 28 -0.29 0.57 14.21
CA LEU A 28 -1.38 1.55 14.24
C LEU A 28 -2.67 0.92 14.78
N ARG A 29 -3.03 -0.27 14.28
CA ARG A 29 -4.21 -1.04 14.73
C ARG A 29 -4.17 -1.34 16.23
N ARG A 30 -2.99 -1.59 16.80
CA ARG A 30 -2.85 -1.84 18.24
C ARG A 30 -3.15 -0.61 19.09
N LYS A 31 -2.99 0.60 18.53
CA LYS A 31 -3.25 1.87 19.23
C LYS A 31 -4.68 2.36 19.05
N ARG A 32 -5.26 2.17 17.86
CA ARG A 32 -6.64 2.56 17.55
C ARG A 32 -7.25 1.70 16.44
N PRO A 33 -8.58 1.64 16.32
CA PRO A 33 -9.23 1.10 15.13
C PRO A 33 -8.73 1.81 13.86
N LEU A 34 -8.52 1.03 12.80
CA LEU A 34 -8.07 1.57 11.50
C LEU A 34 -9.22 2.28 10.80
N GLU A 35 -8.92 3.44 10.22
CA GLU A 35 -9.86 4.25 9.46
C GLU A 35 -9.56 4.24 7.95
N TYR A 36 -10.49 4.75 7.15
CA TYR A 36 -10.30 4.85 5.70
C TYR A 36 -9.08 5.69 5.33
N SER A 37 -8.80 6.75 6.11
CA SER A 37 -7.63 7.61 5.94
C SER A 37 -6.30 6.91 6.17
N ASP A 38 -6.30 5.74 6.82
CA ASP A 38 -5.07 4.99 7.11
C ASP A 38 -4.68 4.04 5.96
N ARG A 39 -5.47 4.02 4.89
CA ARG A 39 -5.20 3.21 3.70
C ARG A 39 -4.14 3.87 2.84
N PHE A 40 -3.23 3.05 2.34
CA PHE A 40 -2.31 3.46 1.29
C PHE A 40 -3.00 3.42 -0.07
N ASP A 41 -2.50 4.23 -1.01
CA ASP A 41 -2.92 4.12 -2.41
C ASP A 41 -2.59 2.73 -2.98
N VAL A 42 -3.42 2.31 -3.94
CA VAL A 42 -3.23 1.06 -4.69
C VAL A 42 -1.93 1.17 -5.50
N LEU A 43 -1.22 0.05 -5.64
CA LEU A 43 -0.02 0.01 -6.48
C LEU A 43 -0.38 0.36 -7.93
N PRO A 44 0.50 1.07 -8.67
CA PRO A 44 0.22 1.47 -10.05
C PRO A 44 -0.21 0.31 -10.96
N ASP A 45 0.41 -0.86 -10.80
CA ASP A 45 0.13 -2.06 -11.60
C ASP A 45 -1.22 -2.72 -11.25
N ASP A 46 -1.75 -2.44 -10.06
CA ASP A 46 -3.00 -3.02 -9.54
C ASP A 46 -4.20 -2.07 -9.75
N GLN A 47 -3.99 -0.91 -10.40
CA GLN A 47 -5.09 -0.04 -10.80
C GLN A 47 -5.89 -0.71 -11.92
N SER A 48 -7.20 -0.53 -11.95
CA SER A 48 -8.07 -1.21 -12.93
C SER A 48 -7.87 -0.72 -14.37
N GLU A 49 -7.48 0.55 -14.58
CA GLU A 49 -7.30 1.14 -15.92
C GLU A 49 -6.37 0.32 -16.83
N PRO A 50 -5.13 -0.03 -16.43
CA PRO A 50 -4.24 -0.83 -17.29
C PRO A 50 -4.73 -2.24 -17.61
N TRP A 51 -5.74 -2.77 -16.91
CA TRP A 51 -6.31 -4.09 -17.18
C TRP A 51 -7.49 -4.05 -18.15
N ILE A 52 -8.19 -2.92 -18.25
CA ILE A 52 -9.31 -2.74 -19.20
C ILE A 52 -8.77 -2.75 -20.63
N ASP A 53 -7.67 -2.04 -20.88
CA ASP A 53 -7.03 -1.94 -22.21
C ASP A 53 -6.39 -3.26 -22.70
N ARG A 54 -6.14 -4.23 -21.80
CA ARG A 54 -5.58 -5.56 -22.18
C ARG A 54 -6.65 -6.60 -22.50
N LEU A 55 -7.93 -6.29 -22.24
CA LEU A 55 -9.05 -7.21 -22.44
C LEU A 55 -9.90 -6.88 -23.68
N GLU A 56 -9.68 -5.73 -24.33
CA GLU A 56 -10.15 -5.41 -25.69
C GLU A 56 -9.25 -6.01 -26.78
#